data_AF-A0A0G1LIV3-F1
#
_entry.id   AF-A0A0G1LIV3-F1
#
_cell.length_a   1.000
_cell.length_b   1.000
_cell.length_c   1.000
_cell.angle_alpha   90.00
_cell.angle_beta   90.00
_cell.angle_gamma   90.00
#
_symmetry.space_group_name_H-M   'P 1'
#
loop_
_entity.id
_entity.type
_entity.pdbx_description
1 polymer ?
#
loop_
_entity_poly.entity_id
_entity_poly.type
_entity_poly.pdbx_seq_one_letter_code
_entity_poly.pdbx_strand_id
1 'polypeptide(L)'
;MQDVYNKLVESQKTNLIKFGAILMALAVLGLVFWYYSARKKAPEPVKTAEDAIKAISAPAIDVKSNPIKGKVPELNPIDRANPFKDTYKNPFE
;
A
#
# COMPACT_ATOMS: atom_id res chain seq x y z
N MET A 1 -33.16 53.31 -33.74
CA MET A 1 -31.99 52.58 -34.28
C MET A 1 -30.86 52.52 -33.25
N GLN A 2 -30.43 53.63 -32.64
CA GLN A 2 -29.43 53.62 -31.55
C GLN A 2 -29.77 52.70 -30.36
N ASP A 3 -31.02 52.68 -29.89
CA ASP A 3 -31.39 51.91 -28.68
C ASP A 3 -31.26 50.39 -28.88
N VAL A 4 -31.52 49.91 -30.10
CA VAL A 4 -31.38 48.50 -30.46
C VAL A 4 -29.90 48.11 -30.48
N TYR A 5 -29.04 48.98 -31.02
CA TYR A 5 -27.58 48.78 -31.02
C TYR A 5 -27.02 48.74 -29.59
N ASN A 6 -27.43 49.67 -28.73
CA ASN A 6 -26.97 49.72 -27.34
C ASN A 6 -27.37 48.47 -26.55
N LYS A 7 -28.62 47.99 -26.71
CA LYS A 7 -29.07 46.73 -26.08
C LYS A 7 -28.27 45.50 -26.53
N LEU A 8 -27.91 45.43 -27.82
CA LEU A 8 -27.09 44.34 -28.34
C LEU A 8 -25.68 44.36 -27.74
N VAL A 9 -25.06 45.54 -27.66
CA VAL A 9 -23.72 45.71 -27.06
C VAL A 9 -23.73 45.38 -25.56
N GLU A 10 -24.76 45.80 -24.85
CA GLU A 10 -24.93 45.54 -23.42
C GLU A 10 -25.17 44.05 -23.13
N SER A 11 -25.97 43.38 -23.96
CA SER A 11 -26.18 41.92 -23.91
C SER A 11 -24.88 41.15 -24.17
N GLN A 12 -24.12 41.55 -25.19
CA GLN A 12 -22.81 40.93 -25.51
C GLN A 12 -21.81 41.09 -24.36
N LYS A 13 -21.70 42.29 -23.78
CA LYS A 13 -20.86 42.55 -22.60
C LYS A 13 -21.29 41.69 -21.40
N THR A 14 -22.58 41.59 -21.15
CA THR A 14 -23.14 40.79 -20.05
C THR A 14 -22.82 39.29 -20.22
N ASN A 15 -22.95 38.76 -21.44
CA ASN A 15 -22.63 37.37 -21.74
C ASN A 15 -21.13 37.09 -21.63
N LEU A 16 -20.28 38.03 -22.06
CA LEU A 16 -18.83 37.93 -21.90
C LEU A 16 -18.42 37.92 -20.42
N ILE A 17 -19.03 38.78 -19.59
CA ILE A 17 -18.80 38.81 -18.14
C ILE A 17 -19.24 37.50 -17.48
N LYS A 18 -20.42 36.96 -17.86
CA LYS A 18 -20.90 35.65 -17.36
C LYS A 18 -19.94 34.52 -17.73
N PHE A 19 -19.48 34.46 -18.97
CA PHE A 19 -18.50 33.48 -19.42
C PHE A 19 -17.18 33.60 -18.65
N GLY A 20 -16.68 34.83 -18.47
CA GLY A 20 -15.49 35.09 -17.67
C GLY A 20 -15.64 34.64 -16.21
N ALA A 21 -16.79 34.92 -15.60
CA ALA A 21 -17.10 34.50 -14.24
C ALA A 21 -17.16 32.96 -14.11
N ILE A 22 -17.75 32.27 -15.08
CA ILE A 22 -17.82 30.80 -15.12
C ILE A 22 -16.41 30.20 -15.26
N LEU A 23 -15.60 30.72 -16.18
CA LEU A 23 -14.21 30.28 -16.36
C LEU A 23 -13.38 30.49 -15.08
N MET A 24 -13.54 31.64 -14.43
CA MET A 24 -12.87 31.95 -13.18
C MET A 24 -13.31 31.00 -12.05
N ALA A 25 -14.61 30.72 -11.94
CA ALA A 25 -15.12 29.76 -10.96
C ALA A 25 -14.56 28.35 -11.19
N LEU A 26 -14.50 27.88 -12.44
CA LEU A 26 -13.91 26.59 -12.79
C LEU A 26 -12.41 26.53 -12.46
N ALA A 27 -11.66 27.59 -12.72
CA ALA A 27 -10.24 27.66 -12.38
C ALA A 27 -10.03 27.57 -10.85
N VAL A 28 -10.82 28.30 -10.06
CA VAL A 28 -10.75 28.25 -8.60
C VAL A 28 -11.13 26.87 -8.06
N LEU A 29 -12.23 26.28 -8.56
CA LEU A 29 -12.65 24.93 -8.18
C LEU A 29 -11.59 23.88 -8.54
N GLY A 30 -10.96 24.01 -9.70
CA GLY A 30 -9.86 23.15 -10.13
C GLY A 30 -8.64 23.23 -9.21
N LEU A 31 -8.23 24.44 -8.82
CA LEU A 31 -7.13 24.67 -7.90
C LEU A 31 -7.43 24.12 -6.50
N VAL A 32 -8.64 24.35 -5.98
CA VAL A 32 -9.09 23.82 -4.70
C VAL A 32 -9.10 22.29 -4.73
N PHE A 33 -9.69 21.69 -5.78
CA PHE A 33 -9.73 20.25 -5.94
C PHE A 33 -8.33 19.63 -6.05
N TRP A 34 -7.42 20.26 -6.80
CA TRP A 34 -6.04 19.81 -6.93
C TRP A 34 -5.31 19.88 -5.58
N TYR A 35 -5.45 20.97 -4.84
CA TYR A 35 -4.87 21.15 -3.52
C TYR A 35 -5.35 20.10 -2.50
N TYR A 36 -6.66 19.83 -2.46
CA TYR A 36 -7.21 18.80 -1.57
C TYR A 36 -6.86 17.38 -2.03
N SER A 37 -6.86 17.10 -3.34
CA SER A 37 -6.49 15.78 -3.86
C SER A 37 -5.02 15.45 -3.68
N ALA A 38 -4.13 16.44 -3.80
CA ALA A 38 -2.70 16.26 -3.54
C ALA A 38 -2.44 15.82 -2.09
N ARG A 39 -3.21 16.35 -1.13
CA ARG A 39 -3.11 15.99 0.30
C ARG A 39 -3.61 14.58 0.61
N LYS A 40 -4.60 14.07 -0.14
CA LYS A 40 -5.12 12.70 0.06
C LYS A 40 -4.19 11.61 -0.45
N LYS A 41 -3.26 11.94 -1.35
CA LYS A 41 -2.29 11.01 -1.93
C LYS A 41 -0.91 11.08 -1.29
N ALA A 42 -0.69 12.00 -0.36
CA ALA A 42 0.52 11.98 0.43
C ALA A 42 0.45 10.74 1.34
N PRO A 43 1.32 9.73 1.17
CA PRO A 43 1.44 8.69 2.17
C PRO A 43 1.74 9.40 3.51
N GLU A 44 1.06 8.97 4.58
CA GLU A 44 1.38 9.51 5.90
C GLU A 44 2.90 9.39 6.10
N PRO A 45 3.59 10.48 6.51
CA PRO A 45 5.01 10.42 6.71
C PRO A 45 5.28 9.32 7.73
N VAL A 46 6.21 8.43 7.42
CA VAL A 46 6.63 7.36 8.30
C VAL A 46 7.24 8.00 9.54
N LYS A 47 6.45 8.11 10.61
CA LYS A 47 6.84 8.83 11.84
C LYS A 47 7.73 7.98 12.74
N THR A 48 7.74 6.68 12.53
CA THR A 48 8.35 5.71 13.44
C THR A 48 8.94 4.54 12.66
N ALA A 49 9.98 3.91 13.19
CA ALA A 49 10.66 2.78 12.54
C ALA A 49 9.71 1.59 12.33
N GLU A 50 8.72 1.41 13.21
CA GLU A 50 7.71 0.36 13.07
C GLU A 50 6.79 0.57 11.86
N ASP A 51 6.46 1.82 11.51
CA ASP A 51 5.64 2.15 10.34
C ASP A 51 6.38 1.86 9.03
N ALA A 52 7.71 2.03 9.03
CA ALA A 52 8.55 1.69 7.88
C ALA A 52 8.51 0.18 7.60
N ILE A 53 8.70 -0.62 8.65
CA ILE A 53 8.69 -2.08 8.55
C ILE A 53 7.32 -2.57 8.07
N LYS A 54 6.24 -2.00 8.59
CA LYS A 54 4.86 -2.37 8.23
C LYS A 54 4.51 -2.00 6.78
N ALA A 55 5.04 -0.89 6.26
CA ALA A 55 4.81 -0.47 4.87
C ALA A 55 5.56 -1.35 3.85
N ILE A 56 6.66 -1.99 4.26
CA ILE A 56 7.52 -2.82 3.40
C ILE A 56 7.23 -4.31 3.57
N SER A 57 6.66 -4.73 4.70
CA SER A 57 6.33 -6.13 4.97
C SER A 57 5.18 -6.62 4.08
N ALA A 58 5.52 -7.47 3.12
CA ALA A 58 4.57 -8.32 2.40
C ALA A 58 3.75 -9.19 3.39
N PRO A 59 2.50 -9.57 3.05
CA PRO A 59 1.69 -10.41 3.91
C PRO A 59 2.45 -11.69 4.24
N ALA A 60 2.57 -12.00 5.54
CA ALA A 60 3.18 -13.23 6.01
C ALA A 60 2.36 -14.41 5.45
N ILE A 61 2.88 -15.04 4.40
CA ILE A 61 2.34 -16.31 3.93
C ILE A 61 2.63 -17.31 5.05
N ASP A 62 1.56 -17.82 5.68
CA ASP A 62 1.65 -18.95 6.60
C ASP A 62 2.03 -20.19 5.78
N VAL A 63 3.32 -20.33 5.50
CA VAL A 63 3.87 -21.52 4.88
C VAL A 63 3.74 -22.60 5.95
N LYS A 64 2.66 -23.39 5.87
CA LYS A 64 2.47 -24.61 6.64
C LYS A 64 3.61 -25.58 6.28
N SER A 65 4.75 -25.40 6.96
CA SER A 65 6.08 -25.78 6.47
C SER A 65 6.35 -27.28 6.43
N ASN A 66 5.44 -28.15 6.87
CA ASN A 66 5.62 -29.58 6.67
C ASN A 66 4.30 -30.36 6.84
N PRO A 67 3.82 -31.10 5.83
CA PRO A 67 2.73 -32.06 6.01
C PRO A 67 3.11 -33.24 6.92
N ILE A 68 4.39 -33.45 7.22
CA ILE A 68 4.89 -34.51 8.10
C ILE A 68 5.05 -33.96 9.53
N LYS A 69 3.95 -33.55 10.15
CA LYS A 69 3.92 -33.36 11.61
C LYS A 69 4.01 -34.74 12.28
N GLY A 70 5.20 -35.11 12.77
CA GLY A 70 5.35 -36.15 13.79
C GLY A 70 5.76 -37.56 13.33
N LYS A 71 6.26 -37.74 12.11
CA LYS A 71 6.88 -39.01 11.68
C LYS A 71 8.24 -38.76 11.03
N VAL A 72 9.17 -38.24 11.82
CA VAL A 72 10.59 -38.51 11.56
C VAL A 72 10.81 -39.99 11.84
N PRO A 73 11.35 -40.79 10.89
CA PRO A 73 11.75 -42.15 11.20
C PRO A 73 12.83 -42.11 12.28
N GLU A 74 12.49 -42.54 13.50
CA GLU A 74 13.50 -42.80 14.53
C GLU A 74 14.21 -44.10 14.18
N LEU A 75 15.30 -43.97 13.41
CA LEU A 75 16.59 -44.51 13.81
C LEU A 75 17.66 -44.16 12.77
N ASN A 76 18.81 -43.70 13.23
CA ASN A 76 20.02 -43.76 12.43
C ASN A 76 20.33 -45.25 12.14
N PRO A 77 20.49 -45.68 10.88
CA PRO A 77 20.82 -47.06 10.54
C PRO A 77 22.09 -47.57 11.23
N ILE A 78 23.01 -46.66 11.59
CA ILE A 78 24.21 -46.95 12.37
C ILE A 78 23.86 -47.53 13.75
N ASP A 79 22.78 -47.07 14.37
CA ASP A 79 22.37 -47.52 15.71
C ASP A 79 21.78 -48.93 15.70
N ARG A 80 21.14 -49.33 14.60
CA ARG A 80 20.61 -50.70 14.34
C ARG A 80 21.69 -51.67 13.88
N ALA A 81 22.78 -51.16 13.31
CA ALA A 81 23.81 -51.96 12.65
C ALA A 81 25.02 -52.28 13.56
N ASN A 82 25.08 -51.76 14.79
CA ASN A 82 26.17 -52.04 15.71
C ASN A 82 25.81 -53.22 16.65
N PRO A 83 26.32 -54.44 16.40
CA PRO A 83 26.04 -55.61 17.23
C PRO A 83 26.76 -55.61 18.59
N PHE A 84 27.59 -54.60 18.88
CA PHE A 84 28.36 -54.50 20.14
C PHE A 84 27.80 -53.49 21.14
N LYS A 85 26.66 -52.86 20.84
CA LYS A 85 26.05 -51.85 21.74
C LYS A 85 25.72 -52.39 23.12
N ASP A 86 25.30 -53.65 23.20
CA ASP A 86 24.92 -54.29 24.48
C ASP A 86 26.09 -54.99 25.18
N THR A 87 27.24 -55.11 24.49
CA THR A 87 28.43 -55.83 24.99
C THR A 87 29.49 -54.88 25.54
N TYR A 88 29.58 -53.66 25.00
CA TYR A 88 30.57 -52.68 25.43
C TYR A 88 30.00 -51.77 26.53
N LYS A 89 30.42 -52.02 27.77
CA LYS A 89 30.20 -51.11 28.90
C LYS A 89 31.49 -50.33 29.14
N ASN A 90 31.41 -49.00 29.17
CA ASN A 90 32.57 -48.14 29.39
C ASN A 90 33.19 -48.46 30.77
N PRO A 91 34.46 -48.88 30.86
CA PRO A 91 35.08 -49.25 32.14
C PRO A 91 35.45 -48.03 33.02
N PHE A 92 35.19 -46.81 32.54
CA PHE A 92 35.42 -45.57 33.27
C PHE A 92 34.12 -44.82 33.61
N GLU A 93 32.96 -45.46 33.45
CA GLU A 93 31.69 -45.05 34.06
C GLU A 93 31.51 -45.65 35.46
#